data_AF-A0A2E7D5H1-F1
#
_entry.id   AF-A0A2E7D5H1-F1
#
_cell.length_a   1.000
_cell.length_b   1.000
_cell.length_c   1.000
_cell.angle_alpha   90.00
_cell.angle_beta   90.00
_cell.angle_gamma   90.00
#
_symmetry.space_group_name_H-M   'P 1'
#
loop_
_entity.id
_entity.type
_entity.pdbx_description
1 polymer ?
#
loop_
_entity_poly.entity_id
_entity_poly.type
_entity_poly.pdbx_seq_one_letter_code
_entity_poly.pdbx_strand_id
1 'polypeptide(L)'
;MKHAVHNGWRIKFNRNIHMYCHRLTATKHNHELEVPCEDTPAGYIGIWPYDLDLPESTYDDLLVASRLRAPTIGSDYRLYTREMTLKLGNKVNIPGRPTMCGR
;
A
#
# COMPACT_ATOMS: atom_id res chain seq x y z
N MET A 1 2.10 12.67 -11.76
CA MET A 1 1.86 11.34 -11.13
C MET A 1 0.39 11.26 -10.74
N LYS A 2 -0.38 10.30 -11.26
CA LYS A 2 -1.82 10.19 -10.98
C LYS A 2 -2.04 9.61 -9.59
N HIS A 3 -2.63 10.40 -8.70
CA HIS A 3 -3.05 9.90 -7.40
C HIS A 3 -4.31 9.04 -7.60
N ALA A 4 -4.19 7.71 -7.64
CA ALA A 4 -5.36 6.83 -7.52
C ALA A 4 -6.03 7.08 -6.16
N VAL A 5 -7.20 7.70 -6.17
CA VAL A 5 -8.01 7.92 -4.97
C VAL A 5 -9.05 6.81 -4.96
N HIS A 6 -9.09 6.00 -3.91
CA HIS A 6 -10.14 5.01 -3.71
C HIS A 6 -10.96 5.42 -2.49
N ASN A 7 -12.28 5.58 -2.64
CA ASN A 7 -13.19 6.06 -1.57
C ASN A 7 -12.68 7.30 -0.81
N GLY A 8 -12.06 8.26 -1.52
CA GLY A 8 -11.53 9.48 -0.92
C GLY A 8 -10.16 9.34 -0.24
N TRP A 9 -9.59 8.14 -0.17
CA TRP A 9 -8.27 7.91 0.42
C TRP A 9 -7.14 8.34 -0.49
N ARG A 10 -6.23 9.13 0.07
CA ARG A 10 -4.96 9.52 -0.52
C ARG A 10 -3.84 8.81 0.23
N ILE A 11 -3.26 7.80 -0.40
CA ILE A 11 -2.08 7.11 0.13
C ILE A 11 -0.82 7.79 -0.41
N LYS A 12 0.09 8.14 0.49
CA LYS A 12 1.44 8.61 0.20
C LYS A 12 2.43 7.67 0.85
N PHE A 13 3.36 7.16 0.06
CA PHE A 13 4.47 6.39 0.57
C PHE A 13 5.74 7.19 0.39
N ASN A 14 6.47 7.41 1.49
CA ASN A 14 7.74 8.10 1.47
C ASN A 14 8.81 7.19 2.07
N ARG A 15 9.81 6.88 1.24
CA ARG A 15 10.91 5.99 1.62
C ARG A 15 11.95 6.74 2.44
N ASN A 16 12.66 6.00 3.30
CA ASN A 16 13.89 6.47 3.95
C ASN A 16 13.72 7.75 4.78
N ILE A 17 12.66 7.85 5.59
CA ILE A 17 12.48 9.00 6.49
C ILE A 17 13.49 8.95 7.65
N HIS A 18 13.86 7.75 8.08
CA HIS A 18 14.93 7.45 9.04
C HIS A 18 15.41 6.01 8.78
N MET A 19 16.63 5.59 9.16
CA MET A 19 17.21 4.25 8.84
C MET A 19 16.16 3.11 8.80
N TYR A 20 15.90 2.55 7.61
CA TYR A 20 14.93 1.46 7.32
C TYR A 20 13.45 1.73 7.65
N CYS A 21 13.14 2.93 8.14
CA CYS A 21 11.78 3.38 8.40
C CYS A 21 11.22 4.10 7.16
N HIS A 22 10.11 3.57 6.67
CA HIS A 22 9.30 4.23 5.68
C HIS A 22 8.11 4.89 6.36
N ARG A 23 7.55 5.91 5.70
CA ARG A 23 6.32 6.55 6.16
C ARG A 23 5.23 6.31 5.14
N LEU A 24 4.22 5.54 5.53
CA LEU A 24 3.02 5.34 4.75
C LEU A 24 1.89 6.16 5.39
N THR A 25 1.45 7.19 4.69
CA THR A 25 0.42 8.10 5.18
C THR A 25 -0.86 7.90 4.37
N ALA A 26 -1.98 7.72 5.06
CA ALA A 26 -3.31 7.61 4.48
C ALA A 26 -4.17 8.80 4.92
N THR A 27 -4.65 9.59 3.97
CA THR A 27 -5.48 10.78 4.25
C THR A 27 -6.88 10.63 3.66
N LYS A 28 -7.93 10.87 4.45
CA LYS A 28 -9.34 10.95 3.99
C LYS A 28 -10.08 12.03 4.79
N HIS A 29 -10.79 12.94 4.11
CA HIS A 29 -11.59 14.02 4.72
C HIS A 29 -10.91 14.76 5.90
N ASN A 30 -9.67 15.24 5.70
CA ASN A 30 -8.83 15.91 6.72
C ASN A 30 -8.33 15.04 7.89
N HIS A 31 -8.65 13.75 7.92
CA HIS A 31 -8.00 12.81 8.82
C HIS A 31 -6.78 12.21 8.14
N GLU A 32 -5.61 12.41 8.74
CA GLU A 32 -4.35 11.80 8.34
C GLU A 32 -4.00 10.69 9.33
N LEU A 33 -3.69 9.51 8.79
CA LEU A 33 -3.28 8.34 9.54
C LEU A 33 -1.89 7.93 9.06
N GLU A 34 -1.01 7.61 10.00
CA GLU A 34 0.27 7.00 9.70
C GLU A 34 0.15 5.49 9.86
N VAL A 35 0.25 4.78 8.74
CA VAL A 35 0.18 3.33 8.69
C VAL A 35 1.59 2.78 8.94
N PRO A 36 1.79 1.92 9.95
CA PRO A 36 3.10 1.33 10.22
C PRO A 36 3.64 0.54 9.02
N CYS A 37 4.89 0.81 8.65
CA CYS A 37 5.59 0.09 7.59
C CYS A 37 7.11 0.16 7.71
N GLU A 38 7.80 -0.92 7.33
CA GLU A 38 9.27 -1.01 7.41
C GLU A 38 9.84 -1.95 6.32
N ASP A 39 11.14 -1.84 6.05
CA ASP A 39 11.87 -2.84 5.28
C ASP A 39 12.05 -4.13 6.08
N THR A 40 11.62 -5.25 5.51
CA THR A 40 11.88 -6.55 6.12
C THR A 40 13.23 -7.13 5.67
N PRO A 41 13.90 -7.95 6.50
CA PRO A 41 15.13 -8.65 6.11
C PRO A 41 14.98 -9.55 4.87
N ALA A 42 13.74 -9.89 4.51
CA ALA A 42 13.39 -10.70 3.35
C ALA A 42 13.28 -9.90 2.03
N GLY A 43 13.59 -8.60 2.04
CA GLY A 43 13.68 -7.78 0.82
C GLY A 43 12.34 -7.23 0.31
N TYR A 44 11.32 -7.14 1.18
CA TYR A 44 10.04 -6.50 0.88
C TYR A 44 9.63 -5.53 1.99
N ILE A 45 8.72 -4.61 1.69
CA ILE A 45 8.14 -3.67 2.67
C ILE A 45 6.96 -4.33 3.38
N GLY A 46 7.05 -4.47 4.70
CA GLY A 46 5.91 -4.86 5.53
C GLY A 46 5.01 -3.66 5.79
N ILE A 47 3.69 -3.85 5.71
CA ILE A 47 2.69 -2.84 6.05
C ILE A 47 1.69 -3.45 7.04
N TRP A 48 1.51 -2.82 8.19
CA TRP A 48 0.70 -3.33 9.31
C TRP A 48 -0.43 -2.36 9.71
N PRO A 49 -1.53 -2.28 8.94
CA PRO A 49 -2.64 -1.38 9.27
C PRO A 49 -3.44 -1.85 10.49
N TYR A 50 -3.29 -3.11 10.93
CA TYR A 50 -4.07 -3.64 12.05
C TYR A 50 -3.75 -2.98 13.40
N ASP A 51 -2.56 -2.39 13.53
CA ASP A 51 -2.15 -1.63 14.72
C ASP A 51 -2.92 -0.31 14.85
N LEU A 52 -3.65 0.09 13.81
CA LEU A 52 -4.54 1.23 13.85
C LEU A 52 -5.87 0.83 14.50
N ASP A 53 -6.26 1.57 15.53
CA ASP A 53 -7.57 1.45 16.16
C ASP A 53 -8.63 2.18 15.31
N LEU A 54 -9.05 1.52 14.22
CA LEU A 54 -10.03 2.02 13.28
C LEU A 54 -11.34 1.21 13.34
N PRO A 55 -12.50 1.86 13.09
CA PRO A 55 -13.75 1.16 12.81
C PRO A 55 -13.57 0.20 11.62
N GLU A 56 -14.23 -0.96 11.67
CA GLU A 56 -14.11 -2.04 10.68
C GLU A 56 -14.32 -1.57 9.23
N SER A 57 -15.38 -0.78 8.99
CA SER A 57 -15.66 -0.22 7.66
C SER A 57 -14.55 0.72 7.15
N THR A 58 -13.95 1.51 8.03
CA THR A 58 -12.82 2.39 7.72
C THR A 58 -11.55 1.59 7.47
N TYR A 59 -11.36 0.52 8.22
CA TYR A 59 -10.24 -0.41 8.10
C TYR A 59 -10.26 -1.12 6.75
N ASP A 60 -11.40 -1.69 6.35
CA ASP A 60 -11.57 -2.36 5.06
C ASP A 60 -11.33 -1.41 3.88
N ASP A 61 -11.89 -0.20 3.95
CA ASP A 61 -11.66 0.87 2.99
C ASP A 61 -10.16 1.18 2.84
N LEU A 62 -9.43 1.27 3.96
CA LEU A 62 -7.98 1.52 3.98
C LEU A 62 -7.20 0.36 3.35
N LEU A 63 -7.59 -0.88 3.62
CA LEU A 63 -6.95 -2.06 3.03
C LEU A 63 -7.08 -2.05 1.50
N VAL A 64 -8.27 -1.77 0.97
CA VAL A 64 -8.49 -1.70 -0.48
C VAL A 64 -7.68 -0.56 -1.09
N ALA A 65 -7.70 0.63 -0.48
CA ALA A 65 -6.92 1.78 -0.94
C ALA A 65 -5.42 1.51 -0.95
N SER A 66 -4.91 0.82 0.08
CA SER A 66 -3.51 0.43 0.19
C SER A 66 -3.10 -0.57 -0.89
N ARG A 67 -3.93 -1.58 -1.16
CA ARG A 67 -3.70 -2.56 -2.24
C ARG A 67 -3.62 -1.91 -3.62
N LEU A 68 -4.52 -0.96 -3.91
CA LEU A 68 -4.53 -0.26 -5.19
C LEU A 68 -3.30 0.63 -5.40
N ARG A 69 -2.68 1.06 -4.30
CA ARG A 69 -1.53 1.99 -4.34
C ARG A 69 -0.19 1.32 -4.27
N ALA A 70 -0.14 0.12 -3.75
CA ALA A 70 1.11 -0.55 -3.56
C ALA A 70 1.89 -0.90 -4.86
N PRO A 71 1.28 -1.07 -6.05
CA PRO A 71 2.04 -1.11 -7.32
C PRO A 71 2.85 0.17 -7.60
N THR A 72 2.46 1.32 -7.03
CA THR A 72 3.20 2.59 -7.17
C THR A 72 4.38 2.71 -6.22
N ILE A 73 4.50 1.79 -5.27
CA ILE A 73 5.59 1.79 -4.29
C ILE A 73 6.91 1.43 -4.98
N GLY A 74 6.92 0.62 -6.04
CA GLY A 74 8.14 0.26 -6.78
C GLY A 74 9.05 -0.74 -6.03
N SER A 75 8.51 -1.42 -5.02
CA SER A 75 9.13 -2.55 -4.32
C SER A 75 8.05 -3.59 -4.04
N ASP A 76 8.47 -4.83 -3.79
CA ASP A 76 7.57 -5.83 -3.23
C ASP A 76 7.10 -5.41 -1.85
N TYR A 77 5.85 -5.72 -1.53
CA TYR A 77 5.24 -5.37 -0.25
C TYR A 77 4.38 -6.51 0.27
N ARG A 78 4.09 -6.50 1.57
CA ARG A 78 3.09 -7.39 2.17
C ARG A 78 2.18 -6.58 3.07
N LEU A 79 0.88 -6.81 2.92
CA LEU A 79 -0.14 -6.17 3.70
C LEU A 79 -0.63 -7.16 4.74
N TYR A 80 -0.35 -6.89 6.01
CA TYR A 80 -0.76 -7.73 7.11
C TYR A 80 -2.11 -7.24 7.64
N THR A 81 -3.14 -8.07 7.57
CA THR A 81 -4.47 -7.73 8.10
C THR A 81 -4.73 -8.43 9.43
N ARG A 82 -5.77 -8.01 10.16
CA ARG A 82 -6.18 -8.61 11.43
C ARG A 82 -6.45 -10.13 11.32
N GLU A 83 -6.92 -10.58 10.15
CA GLU A 83 -7.40 -11.95 9.92
C GLU A 83 -6.35 -12.85 9.25
N MET A 84 -5.39 -12.32 8.48
CA MET A 84 -4.31 -13.12 7.87
C MET A 84 -3.24 -12.26 7.16
N THR A 85 -2.03 -12.79 7.02
CA THR A 85 -0.99 -12.18 6.18
C THR A 85 -1.31 -12.36 4.70
N LEU A 86 -1.53 -11.27 3.95
CA LEU A 86 -1.68 -11.34 2.50
C LEU A 86 -0.34 -11.06 1.82
N LYS A 87 0.23 -12.09 1.20
CA LYS A 87 1.41 -11.95 0.33
C LYS A 87 0.99 -11.29 -0.98
N LEU A 88 1.34 -10.02 -1.16
CA LEU A 88 1.10 -9.27 -2.39
C LEU A 88 2.42 -9.02 -3.11
N GLY A 89 2.95 -10.06 -3.77
CA GLY A 89 4.10 -9.87 -4.66
C GLY A 89 3.70 -9.03 -5.88
N ASN A 90 4.61 -8.23 -6.42
CA ASN A 90 4.41 -7.57 -7.71
C ASN A 90 4.41 -8.61 -8.85
N LYS A 91 3.31 -9.37 -8.96
CA LYS A 91 2.85 -9.91 -10.22
C LYS A 91 1.44 -9.37 -10.42
N VAL A 92 1.36 -8.09 -10.74
CA VAL A 92 0.16 -7.57 -11.41
C VAL A 92 0.16 -8.23 -12.78
N ASN A 93 -0.49 -9.39 -12.87
CA ASN A 93 -0.95 -9.93 -14.15
C ASN A 93 -2.09 -8.98 -14.57
N ILE A 94 -1.73 -7.94 -15.32
CA ILE A 94 -2.72 -7.06 -15.96
C ILE A 94 -3.30 -7.92 -17.10
N PRO A 95 -4.56 -8.38 -17.04
CA PRO A 95 -5.15 -8.98 -18.22
C PRO A 95 -5.41 -7.82 -19.20
N GLY A 96 -4.60 -7.74 -20.25
CA GLY A 96 -4.84 -6.86 -21.39
C GLY A 96 -4.07 -5.54 -21.39
N ARG A 97 -2.82 -5.58 -21.85
CA ARG A 97 -2.37 -4.64 -22.89
C ARG A 97 -1.57 -5.40 -23.94
N PRO A 98 -1.92 -5.30 -25.22
CA PRO A 98 -1.18 -5.97 -26.27
C PRO A 98 0.23 -5.39 -26.36
N THR A 99 1.23 -6.26 -26.26
CA THR A 99 2.57 -6.02 -26.78
C THR A 99 2.48 -5.87 -28.29
N MET A 100 2.46 -4.62 -28.76
CA MET A 100 2.78 -4.30 -30.15
C MET A 100 3.85 -3.20 -30.17
N CYS A 101 5.10 -3.64 -30.09
CA CYS A 101 6.18 -3.00 -30.83
C CYS A 101 6.92 -4.12 -31.56
N GLY A 102 6.39 -4.48 -32.73
CA GLY A 102 7.17 -5.05 -33.80
C GLY A 102 7.63 -3.91 -34.70
N ARG A 103 8.95 -3.77 -34.83
CA ARG A 103 9.76 -3.48 -36.02
C ARG A 103 11.14 -3.03 -35.59
#